data_AF-A0A101KR27-F1
#
_entry.id   AF-A0A101KR27-F1
#
_cell.length_a   1.000
_cell.length_b   1.000
_cell.length_c   1.000
_cell.angle_alpha   90.00
_cell.angle_beta   90.00
_cell.angle_gamma   90.00
#
_symmetry.space_group_name_H-M   'P 1'
#
loop_
_entity.id
_entity.type
_entity.pdbx_description
1 polymer ?
#
loop_
_entity_poly.entity_id
_entity_poly.type
_entity_poly.pdbx_seq_one_letter_code
_entity_poly.pdbx_strand_id
1 'polypeptide(L)'
;MGDWRTQADETLYEQPSTDFAAAVFDKLWKKVTKGGNNLIDADDETRHKVRIAAKKLRYAAEFFEPLFKSKAQAKRHRRFIEAMKDLQDQLGSLNDVATAPDMLAALGLSDVAGAKDLSSAEDKCKLIEDAAEAHRAFVDTRRFWR
;
A
#
# COMPACT_ATOMS: atom_id res chain seq x y z
N MET A 1 13.63 -36.85 -17.14
CA MET A 1 13.08 -35.59 -16.58
C MET A 1 12.87 -35.83 -15.10
N GLY A 2 13.65 -35.14 -14.27
CA GLY A 2 13.78 -35.44 -12.84
C GLY A 2 12.48 -35.21 -12.08
N ASP A 3 12.14 -36.20 -11.26
CA ASP A 3 11.03 -36.18 -10.32
C ASP A 3 11.52 -35.52 -9.03
N TRP A 4 11.54 -34.19 -9.01
CA TRP A 4 12.05 -33.38 -7.89
C TRP A 4 10.96 -32.96 -6.90
N ARG A 5 9.74 -33.49 -7.03
CA ARG A 5 8.61 -33.17 -6.14
C ARG A 5 8.10 -34.43 -5.44
N THR A 6 8.77 -34.80 -4.36
CA THR A 6 8.19 -35.75 -3.40
C THR A 6 7.28 -34.97 -2.45
N GLN A 7 6.02 -35.38 -2.35
CA GLN A 7 4.94 -34.67 -1.63
C GLN A 7 5.22 -34.42 -0.12
N ALA A 8 6.21 -35.13 0.45
CA ALA A 8 6.68 -34.93 1.82
C ALA A 8 7.42 -33.59 2.03
N ASP A 9 8.08 -33.06 1.00
CA ASP A 9 8.84 -31.80 1.07
C ASP A 9 7.93 -30.56 1.07
N GLU A 10 6.74 -30.64 0.48
CA GLU A 10 5.85 -29.49 0.31
C GLU A 10 5.38 -28.91 1.66
N THR A 11 5.04 -29.78 2.62
CA THR A 11 4.64 -29.34 3.97
C THR A 11 5.81 -28.81 4.81
N LEU A 12 7.02 -29.32 4.58
CA LEU A 12 8.25 -28.89 5.26
C LEU A 12 8.69 -27.50 4.81
N TYR A 13 8.48 -27.11 3.56
CA TYR A 13 8.81 -25.77 3.05
C TYR A 13 7.70 -24.74 3.23
N GLU A 14 6.44 -25.17 3.35
CA GLU A 14 5.31 -24.27 3.59
C GLU A 14 5.44 -23.51 4.92
N GLN A 15 5.85 -24.17 6.01
CA GLN A 15 6.04 -23.52 7.31
C GLN A 15 7.12 -22.40 7.29
N PRO A 16 8.36 -22.66 6.82
CA PRO A 16 9.37 -21.63 6.62
C PRO A 16 8.91 -20.50 5.70
N SER A 17 8.11 -20.82 4.67
CA SER A 17 7.58 -19.82 3.73
C SER A 17 6.53 -18.92 4.39
N THR A 18 5.66 -19.49 5.23
CA THR A 18 4.66 -18.72 5.99
C THR A 18 5.30 -17.82 7.04
N ASP A 19 6.33 -18.30 7.74
CA ASP A 19 7.06 -17.52 8.75
C ASP A 19 7.84 -16.38 8.10
N PHE A 20 8.48 -16.66 6.96
CA PHE A 20 9.13 -15.64 6.15
C PHE A 20 8.15 -14.58 5.66
N ALA A 21 7.00 -14.98 5.10
CA ALA A 21 5.96 -14.06 4.65
C ALA A 21 5.45 -13.19 5.80
N ALA A 22 5.16 -13.78 6.97
CA ALA A 22 4.73 -13.06 8.16
C ALA A 22 5.76 -12.01 8.62
N ALA A 23 7.05 -12.34 8.59
CA ALA A 23 8.12 -11.40 8.93
C ALA A 23 8.22 -10.23 7.93
N VAL A 24 8.10 -10.52 6.63
CA VAL A 24 8.04 -9.50 5.56
C VAL A 24 6.83 -8.58 5.77
N PHE A 25 5.65 -9.15 6.04
CA PHE A 25 4.44 -8.39 6.31
C PHE A 25 4.56 -7.51 7.54
N ASP A 26 5.05 -8.03 8.67
CA ASP A 26 5.22 -7.24 9.89
C ASP A 26 6.15 -6.05 9.66
N LYS A 27 7.25 -6.24 8.91
CA LYS A 27 8.18 -5.16 8.57
C LYS A 27 7.52 -4.08 7.70
N LEU A 28 6.77 -4.48 6.66
CA LEU A 28 6.12 -3.55 5.75
C LEU A 28 4.92 -2.85 6.40
N TRP A 29 4.09 -3.60 7.12
CA TRP A 29 2.98 -3.07 7.92
C TRP A 29 3.47 -2.01 8.90
N LYS A 30 4.55 -2.28 9.65
CA LYS A 30 5.13 -1.30 10.58
C LYS A 30 5.61 -0.02 9.90
N LYS A 31 6.09 -0.10 8.65
CA LYS A 31 6.48 1.09 7.87
C LYS A 31 5.25 1.91 7.45
N VAL A 32 4.20 1.25 6.99
CA VAL A 32 2.94 1.93 6.59
C VAL A 32 2.27 2.56 7.81
N THR A 33 2.15 1.83 8.91
CA THR A 33 1.48 2.34 10.12
C THR A 33 2.26 3.49 10.73
N LYS A 34 3.56 3.30 11.05
CA LYS A 34 4.36 4.38 11.63
C LYS A 34 4.52 5.58 10.71
N GLY A 35 4.74 5.35 9.41
CA GLY A 35 4.92 6.44 8.46
C GLY A 35 3.64 7.24 8.23
N GLY A 36 2.47 6.59 8.32
CA GLY A 36 1.19 7.27 8.09
C GLY A 36 0.54 7.87 9.34
N ASN A 37 1.12 7.70 10.54
CA ASN A 37 0.57 8.27 11.78
C ASN A 37 0.38 9.79 11.74
N ASN A 38 1.15 10.50 10.91
CA ASN A 38 1.09 11.94 10.79
C ASN A 38 0.97 12.42 9.33
N LEU A 39 0.11 11.77 8.53
CA LEU A 39 -0.08 12.16 7.11
C LEU A 39 -0.53 13.61 6.93
N ILE A 40 -1.25 14.16 7.91
CA ILE A 40 -1.78 15.53 7.90
C ILE A 40 -0.64 16.54 7.88
N ASP A 41 0.28 16.48 8.84
CA ASP A 41 1.39 17.44 8.96
C ASP A 41 2.66 17.00 8.21
N ALA A 42 2.64 15.86 7.53
CA ALA A 42 3.78 15.37 6.77
C ALA A 42 4.10 16.27 5.56
N ASP A 43 5.34 16.21 5.08
CA ASP A 43 5.70 16.74 3.77
C ASP A 43 5.38 15.72 2.65
N ASP A 44 5.43 16.17 1.40
CA ASP A 44 5.13 15.32 0.24
C ASP A 44 6.11 14.15 0.09
N GLU A 45 7.38 14.35 0.47
CA GLU A 45 8.39 13.28 0.44
C GLU A 45 8.05 12.15 1.42
N THR A 46 7.63 12.49 2.64
CA THR A 46 7.20 11.53 3.66
C THR A 46 5.96 10.78 3.21
N ARG A 47 4.95 11.49 2.68
CA ARG A 47 3.75 10.87 2.10
C ARG A 47 4.11 9.91 0.96
N HIS A 48 5.03 10.30 0.08
CA HIS A 48 5.51 9.44 -1.00
C HIS A 48 6.21 8.17 -0.49
N LYS A 49 7.03 8.27 0.58
CA LYS A 49 7.65 7.10 1.22
C LYS A 49 6.60 6.14 1.79
N VAL A 50 5.53 6.65 2.40
CA VAL A 50 4.39 5.84 2.88
C VAL A 50 3.73 5.13 1.70
N ARG A 51 3.47 5.83 0.59
CA ARG A 51 2.91 5.24 -0.63
C ARG A 51 3.76 4.09 -1.17
N ILE A 52 5.08 4.26 -1.23
CA ILE A 52 5.99 3.18 -1.66
C ILE A 52 5.88 1.97 -0.72
N ALA A 53 5.86 2.21 0.60
CA ALA A 53 5.71 1.13 1.58
C ALA A 53 4.36 0.42 1.44
N ALA A 54 3.27 1.15 1.22
CA ALA A 54 1.94 0.61 0.99
C ALA A 54 1.91 -0.25 -0.28
N LYS A 55 2.48 0.22 -1.40
CA LYS A 55 2.60 -0.58 -2.63
C LYS A 55 3.34 -1.89 -2.38
N LYS A 56 4.48 -1.83 -1.69
CA LYS A 56 5.27 -3.03 -1.36
C LYS A 56 4.47 -4.01 -0.49
N LEU A 57 3.69 -3.51 0.47
CA LEU A 57 2.86 -4.34 1.34
C LEU A 57 1.77 -5.07 0.55
N ARG A 58 1.07 -4.37 -0.36
CA ARG A 58 0.05 -5.00 -1.21
C ARG A 58 0.66 -6.04 -2.13
N TYR A 59 1.76 -5.73 -2.80
CA TYR A 59 2.42 -6.69 -3.69
C TYR A 59 2.90 -7.93 -2.95
N ALA A 60 3.43 -7.77 -1.73
CA ALA A 60 3.76 -8.93 -0.91
C ALA A 60 2.50 -9.73 -0.55
N ALA A 61 1.40 -9.06 -0.20
CA ALA A 61 0.16 -9.72 0.21
C ALA A 61 -0.50 -10.48 -0.94
N GLU A 62 -0.45 -9.96 -2.15
CA GLU A 62 -0.88 -10.63 -3.38
C GLU A 62 0.07 -11.79 -3.73
N PHE A 63 1.39 -11.57 -3.66
CA PHE A 63 2.40 -12.60 -3.98
C PHE A 63 2.31 -13.85 -3.09
N PHE A 64 2.13 -13.66 -1.78
CA PHE A 64 2.03 -14.76 -0.82
C PHE A 64 0.60 -15.22 -0.56
N GLU A 65 -0.40 -14.72 -1.30
CA GLU A 65 -1.80 -15.16 -1.17
C GLU A 65 -1.96 -16.70 -1.15
N PRO A 66 -1.26 -17.48 -2.01
CA PRO A 66 -1.42 -18.94 -2.05
C PRO A 66 -1.03 -19.68 -0.75
N LEU A 67 -0.27 -19.03 0.15
CA LEU A 67 0.11 -19.63 1.44
C LEU A 67 -1.06 -19.69 2.44
N PHE A 68 -2.17 -19.00 2.17
CA PHE A 68 -3.27 -18.80 3.13
C PHE A 68 -4.54 -19.55 2.71
N LYS A 69 -4.51 -20.88 2.87
CA LYS A 69 -5.50 -21.81 2.27
C LYS A 69 -6.85 -21.91 3.00
N SER A 70 -6.96 -21.50 4.27
CA SER A 70 -8.24 -21.62 4.98
C SER A 70 -9.25 -20.55 4.55
N LYS A 71 -10.53 -20.91 4.51
CA LYS A 71 -11.63 -19.98 4.18
C LYS A 71 -11.63 -18.71 5.05
N ALA A 72 -11.25 -18.85 6.33
CA ALA A 72 -11.12 -17.75 7.25
C ALA A 72 -9.95 -16.81 6.88
N GLN A 73 -8.78 -17.36 6.55
CA GLN A 73 -7.62 -16.57 6.12
C GLN A 73 -7.89 -15.86 4.79
N ALA A 74 -8.47 -16.55 3.80
CA ALA A 74 -8.84 -15.94 2.52
C ALA A 74 -9.82 -14.77 2.69
N LYS A 75 -10.82 -14.92 3.58
CA LYS A 75 -11.74 -13.81 3.91
C LYS A 75 -11.02 -12.62 4.55
N ARG A 76 -10.07 -12.86 5.46
CA ARG A 76 -9.28 -11.80 6.09
C ARG A 76 -8.34 -11.11 5.10
N HIS A 77 -7.69 -11.89 4.24
CA HIS A 77 -6.82 -11.39 3.18
C HIS A 77 -7.59 -10.46 2.24
N ARG A 78 -8.77 -10.87 1.75
CA ARG A 78 -9.60 -10.00 0.90
C ARG A 78 -9.94 -8.66 1.56
N ARG A 79 -10.37 -8.67 2.83
CA ARG A 79 -10.66 -7.45 3.59
C ARG A 79 -9.43 -6.56 3.76
N PHE A 80 -8.28 -7.17 3.99
CA PHE A 80 -7.01 -6.47 4.07
C PHE A 80 -6.62 -5.83 2.74
N ILE A 81 -6.81 -6.53 1.62
CA ILE A 81 -6.56 -6.01 0.27
C ILE A 81 -7.52 -4.87 -0.08
N GLU A 82 -8.80 -4.96 0.30
CA GLU A 82 -9.78 -3.87 0.13
C GLU A 82 -9.31 -2.61 0.86
N ALA A 83 -9.01 -2.69 2.17
CA ALA A 83 -8.49 -1.54 2.92
C ALA A 83 -7.16 -1.00 2.37
N MET A 84 -6.29 -1.87 1.85
CA MET A 84 -5.05 -1.47 1.20
C MET A 84 -5.28 -0.73 -0.12
N LYS A 85 -6.31 -1.08 -0.88
CA LYS A 85 -6.68 -0.38 -2.12
C LYS A 85 -7.15 1.03 -1.80
N ASP A 86 -8.07 1.16 -0.86
CA ASP A 86 -8.60 2.46 -0.45
C ASP A 86 -7.48 3.41 0.00
N LEU A 87 -6.57 2.94 0.86
CA LEU A 87 -5.39 3.72 1.28
C LEU A 87 -4.47 4.07 0.09
N GLN A 88 -4.24 3.14 -0.82
CA GLN A 88 -3.38 3.39 -1.98
C GLN A 88 -3.97 4.37 -2.98
N ASP A 89 -5.28 4.36 -3.15
CA ASP A 89 -5.97 5.27 -4.07
C ASP A 89 -5.82 6.70 -3.56
N GLN A 90 -6.06 6.95 -2.26
CA GLN A 90 -5.87 8.28 -1.66
C GLN A 90 -4.41 8.75 -1.71
N LEU A 91 -3.45 7.88 -1.35
CA LEU A 91 -2.02 8.19 -1.45
C LEU A 91 -1.56 8.37 -2.92
N GLY A 92 -2.26 7.76 -3.87
CA GLY A 92 -2.05 7.91 -5.30
C GLY A 92 -2.47 9.30 -5.77
N SER A 93 -3.71 9.68 -5.53
CA SER A 93 -4.24 11.01 -5.87
C SER A 93 -3.41 12.14 -5.25
N LEU A 94 -2.98 11.98 -3.99
CA LEU A 94 -2.14 12.97 -3.32
C LEU A 94 -0.75 13.11 -3.96
N ASN A 95 -0.18 11.99 -4.43
CA ASN A 95 1.06 12.02 -5.19
C ASN A 95 0.88 12.68 -6.56
N ASP A 96 -0.24 12.42 -7.24
CA ASP A 96 -0.50 13.00 -8.55
C ASP A 96 -0.60 14.53 -8.47
N VAL A 97 -1.34 15.05 -7.48
CA VAL A 97 -1.39 16.50 -7.19
C VAL A 97 -0.02 17.07 -6.84
N ALA A 98 0.79 16.36 -6.04
CA ALA A 98 2.12 16.83 -5.66
C ALA A 98 3.11 16.87 -6.84
N THR A 99 2.99 15.96 -7.80
CA THR A 99 3.89 15.86 -8.96
C THR A 99 3.42 16.61 -10.21
N ALA A 100 2.14 17.02 -10.25
CA ALA A 100 1.57 17.71 -11.39
C ALA A 100 2.32 19.00 -11.80
N PRO A 101 2.73 19.90 -10.88
CA PRO A 101 3.46 21.11 -11.26
C PRO A 101 4.80 20.81 -11.96
N ASP A 102 5.57 19.86 -11.42
CA ASP A 102 6.86 19.46 -11.99
C ASP A 102 6.68 18.77 -13.35
N MET A 103 5.65 17.94 -13.51
CA MET A 103 5.33 17.33 -14.80
C MET A 103 4.92 18.37 -15.84
N LEU A 104 4.09 19.35 -15.48
CA LEU A 104 3.69 20.44 -16.38
C LEU A 104 4.89 21.28 -16.80
N ALA A 105 5.79 21.59 -15.86
CA ALA A 105 7.03 22.30 -16.15
C ALA A 105 7.94 21.51 -17.10
N ALA A 106 8.14 20.22 -16.85
CA ALA A 106 8.95 19.36 -17.71
C ALA A 106 8.40 19.22 -19.14
N LEU A 107 7.08 19.37 -19.31
CA LEU A 107 6.40 19.31 -20.60
C LEU A 107 6.22 20.69 -21.27
N GLY A 108 6.64 21.78 -20.62
CA GLY A 108 6.44 23.15 -21.13
C GLY A 108 4.97 23.59 -21.15
N LEU A 109 4.14 23.02 -20.27
CA LEU A 109 2.70 23.24 -20.19
C LEU A 109 2.28 24.07 -18.97
N SER A 110 3.22 24.73 -18.27
CA SER A 110 2.90 25.48 -17.04
C SER A 110 1.92 26.63 -17.24
N ASP A 111 1.86 27.20 -18.45
CA ASP A 111 1.06 28.38 -18.78
C ASP A 111 -0.26 28.07 -19.50
N VAL A 112 -0.61 26.78 -19.68
CA VAL A 112 -1.89 26.42 -20.33
C VAL A 112 -3.07 26.74 -19.42
N ALA A 113 -4.18 27.18 -20.01
CA ALA A 113 -5.42 27.40 -19.27
C ALA A 113 -5.85 26.11 -18.54
N GLY A 114 -6.10 26.21 -17.23
CA GLY A 114 -6.44 25.06 -16.38
C GLY A 114 -5.25 24.32 -15.75
N ALA A 115 -4.00 24.67 -16.08
CA ALA A 115 -2.81 24.07 -15.47
C ALA A 115 -2.79 24.19 -13.93
N LYS A 116 -3.29 25.30 -13.41
CA LYS A 116 -3.34 25.59 -11.95
C LYS A 116 -4.50 24.87 -11.25
N ASP A 117 -5.55 24.52 -11.99
CA ASP A 117 -6.75 23.87 -11.43
C ASP A 117 -6.48 22.39 -11.10
N LEU A 118 -5.44 21.79 -11.70
CA LEU A 118 -5.00 20.41 -11.44
C LEU A 118 -4.42 20.19 -10.03
N SER A 119 -4.09 21.26 -9.30
CA SER A 119 -3.38 21.17 -8.02
C SER A 119 -3.81 22.24 -7.02
N SER A 120 -5.13 22.49 -6.91
CA SER A 120 -5.67 23.42 -5.92
C SER A 120 -5.30 22.99 -4.49
N ALA A 121 -5.02 23.97 -3.63
CA ALA A 121 -4.73 23.73 -2.23
C ALA A 121 -5.92 23.10 -1.49
N GLU A 122 -7.15 23.43 -1.86
CA GLU A 122 -8.37 22.87 -1.27
C GLU A 122 -8.49 21.37 -1.55
N ASP A 123 -8.26 20.96 -2.81
CA ASP A 123 -8.26 19.55 -3.21
C ASP A 123 -7.15 18.77 -2.49
N LYS A 124 -5.96 19.37 -2.36
CA LYS A 124 -4.85 18.74 -1.65
C LYS A 124 -5.15 18.53 -0.17
N CYS A 125 -5.72 19.52 0.53
CA CYS A 125 -6.10 19.38 1.93
C CYS A 125 -7.11 18.26 2.14
N LYS A 126 -8.14 18.19 1.29
CA LYS A 126 -9.13 17.11 1.34
C LYS A 126 -8.51 15.73 1.10
N LEU A 127 -7.64 15.60 0.10
CA LEU A 127 -6.93 14.34 -0.18
C LEU A 127 -6.03 13.90 0.99
N ILE A 128 -5.44 14.85 1.71
CA ILE A 128 -4.65 14.57 2.92
C ILE A 128 -5.55 14.00 4.02
N GLU A 129 -6.73 14.58 4.23
CA GLU A 129 -7.72 14.11 5.20
C GLU A 129 -8.24 12.71 4.83
N ASP A 130 -8.64 12.51 3.58
CA ASP A 130 -9.10 11.22 3.05
C ASP A 130 -8.02 10.14 3.20
N ALA A 131 -6.75 10.46 2.90
CA ALA A 131 -5.62 9.56 3.10
C ALA A 131 -5.38 9.22 4.57
N ALA A 132 -5.55 10.19 5.48
CA ALA A 132 -5.42 9.98 6.92
C ALA A 132 -6.57 9.10 7.47
N GLU A 133 -7.79 9.28 6.99
CA GLU A 133 -8.93 8.42 7.35
C GLU A 133 -8.75 7.00 6.83
N ALA A 134 -8.40 6.83 5.55
CA ALA A 134 -8.12 5.53 4.96
C ALA A 134 -6.96 4.82 5.67
N HIS A 135 -5.95 5.57 6.13
CA HIS A 135 -4.87 5.01 6.94
C HIS A 135 -5.37 4.47 8.27
N ARG A 136 -6.19 5.22 9.02
CA ARG A 136 -6.79 4.74 10.28
C ARG A 136 -7.61 3.47 10.07
N ALA A 137 -8.50 3.47 9.08
CA ALA A 137 -9.30 2.30 8.73
C ALA A 137 -8.43 1.07 8.37
N PHE A 138 -7.32 1.30 7.65
CA PHE A 138 -6.35 0.25 7.36
C PHE A 138 -5.64 -0.28 8.62
N VAL A 139 -5.23 0.60 9.54
CA VAL A 139 -4.57 0.20 10.81
C VAL A 139 -5.50 -0.65 11.67
N ASP A 140 -6.79 -0.32 11.69
CA ASP A 140 -7.82 -1.05 12.44
C ASP A 140 -8.20 -2.39 11.79
N THR A 141 -7.81 -2.60 10.53
CA THR A 141 -8.07 -3.86 9.83
C THR A 141 -7.23 -5.00 10.42
N ARG A 142 -7.88 -6.11 10.77
CA ARG A 142 -7.20 -7.30 11.30
C ARG A 142 -6.17 -7.83 10.30
N ARG A 143 -4.92 -7.93 10.74
CA ARG A 143 -3.82 -8.56 9.99
C ARG A 143 -4.19 -10.00 9.65
N PHE A 144 -4.13 -10.37 8.38
CA PHE A 144 -4.59 -11.69 7.94
C PHE A 144 -3.59 -12.81 8.22
N TRP A 145 -2.29 -12.47 8.30
CA TRP A 145 -1.15 -13.36 8.58
C TRP A 145 -0.91 -13.64 10.07
N ARG A 146 -1.81 -13.17 10.94
CA ARG A 146 -1.81 -13.40 12.38
C ARG A 146 -3.13 -14.04 12.82
#